data_AF-A0A359G0B3-F1
#
_entry.id   AF-A0A359G0B3-F1
#
_cell.length_a   1.000
_cell.length_b   1.000
_cell.length_c   1.000
_cell.angle_alpha   90.00
_cell.angle_beta   90.00
_cell.angle_gamma   90.00
#
_symmetry.space_group_name_H-M   'P 1'
#
loop_
_entity.id
_entity.type
_entity.pdbx_description
1 polymer ?
#
loop_
_entity_poly.entity_id
_entity_poly.type
_entity_poly.pdbx_seq_one_letter_code
_entity_poly.pdbx_strand_id
1 'polypeptide(L)' 'ATVGSAQVACDLPVILSGNAVDATFAEIGYWSVVKGAGNFVDANDPNTEVQGMDFGENIYRWTINNNNKC' A
#
# COMPACT_ATOMS: atom_id res chain seq x y z
N ALA A 1 3.26 0.81 10.94
CA ALA A 1 3.50 0.53 9.51
C ALA A 1 4.44 1.60 8.96
N THR A 2 5.37 1.19 8.11
CA THR A 2 6.32 2.03 7.38
C THR A 2 6.13 1.77 5.90
N VAL A 3 6.25 2.81 5.08
CA VAL A 3 6.15 2.75 3.62
C VAL A 3 7.44 3.25 2.99
N GLY A 4 7.66 2.88 1.74
CA GLY A 4 8.76 3.40 0.93
C GLY A 4 8.71 4.91 0.74
N SER A 5 9.72 5.45 0.08
CA SER A 5 9.77 6.86 -0.29
C SER A 5 8.70 7.21 -1.33
N ALA A 6 8.32 8.49 -1.38
CA ALA A 6 7.48 9.00 -2.47
C ALA A 6 8.14 8.73 -3.83
N GLN A 7 7.34 8.31 -4.80
CA GLN A 7 7.80 7.96 -6.14
C GLN A 7 7.20 8.94 -7.15
N VAL A 8 8.00 9.32 -8.15
CA VAL A 8 7.51 10.05 -9.33
C VAL A 8 7.33 9.03 -10.44
N ALA A 9 6.09 8.78 -10.80
CA ALA A 9 5.75 7.84 -11.86
C ALA A 9 5.33 8.59 -13.12
N CYS A 10 6.03 8.34 -14.21
CA CYS A 10 5.69 8.86 -15.54
C CYS A 10 5.06 7.79 -16.44
N ASP A 11 5.19 6.52 -16.07
CA ASP A 11 4.64 5.36 -16.76
C ASP A 11 4.13 4.34 -15.76
N LEU A 12 3.18 3.51 -16.20
CA LEU A 12 2.69 2.35 -15.46
C LEU A 12 3.54 1.10 -15.78
N PRO A 13 3.77 0.21 -14.82
CA PRO A 13 3.15 0.23 -13.50
C PRO A 13 4.03 0.76 -12.36
N VAL A 14 3.37 1.16 -11.26
CA VAL A 14 4.04 1.64 -10.05
C VAL A 14 3.98 0.57 -8.97
N ILE A 15 5.11 0.28 -8.36
CA ILE A 15 5.20 -0.69 -7.26
C ILE A 15 5.28 0.08 -5.94
N LEU A 16 4.28 -0.17 -5.08
CA LEU A 16 4.28 0.30 -3.71
C LEU A 16 4.98 -0.72 -2.84
N SER A 17 5.78 -0.23 -1.90
CA SER A 17 6.48 -1.07 -0.93
C SER A 17 6.13 -0.62 0.48
N GLY A 18 5.62 -1.57 1.27
CA GLY A 18 5.32 -1.44 2.69
C GLY A 18 6.18 -2.41 3.51
N ASN A 19 6.22 -2.20 4.83
CA ASN A 19 6.84 -3.17 5.71
C ASN A 19 6.01 -4.47 5.76
N ALA A 20 6.70 -5.62 5.87
CA ALA A 20 6.05 -6.91 6.03
C ALA A 20 5.18 -6.94 7.31
N VAL A 21 4.09 -7.71 7.25
CA VAL A 21 3.22 -7.99 8.38
C VAL A 21 3.83 -9.09 9.24
N ASP A 22 3.70 -8.99 10.56
CA ASP A 22 4.14 -10.06 11.44
C ASP A 22 3.06 -11.15 11.54
N ALA A 23 3.24 -12.21 10.76
CA ALA A 23 2.35 -13.37 10.78
C ALA A 23 2.32 -14.08 12.15
N THR A 24 3.34 -13.92 13.00
CA THR A 24 3.38 -14.55 14.33
C THR A 24 2.32 -13.95 15.28
N PHE A 25 1.94 -12.69 15.05
CA PHE A 25 0.88 -12.01 15.81
C PHE A 25 -0.44 -11.92 15.04
N ALA A 26 -0.60 -12.69 13.96
CA ALA A 26 -1.75 -12.63 13.07
C ALA A 26 -2.05 -11.19 12.60
N GLU A 27 -0.99 -10.41 12.32
CA GLU A 27 -1.15 -9.08 11.76
C GLU A 27 -1.67 -9.15 10.32
N ILE A 28 -2.62 -8.28 10.00
CA ILE A 28 -3.19 -8.17 8.65
C ILE A 28 -2.87 -6.78 8.11
N GLY A 29 -2.23 -6.77 6.95
CA GLY A 29 -1.88 -5.57 6.21
C GLY A 29 -2.84 -5.32 5.06
N TYR A 30 -3.16 -4.05 4.80
CA TYR A 30 -3.85 -3.67 3.57
C TYR A 30 -3.50 -2.25 3.10
N TRP A 31 -3.46 -2.09 1.79
CA TRP A 31 -3.35 -0.80 1.10
C TRP A 31 -4.71 -0.13 0.95
N SER A 32 -4.72 1.19 1.07
CA SER A 32 -5.90 2.02 0.89
C SER A 32 -5.54 3.30 0.13
N VAL A 33 -6.46 3.77 -0.70
CA VAL A 33 -6.35 5.08 -1.36
C VAL A 33 -6.80 6.16 -0.39
N VAL A 34 -5.91 7.09 -0.09
CA VAL A 34 -6.21 8.27 0.74
C VAL A 34 -6.59 9.46 -0.14
N LYS A 35 -5.94 9.59 -1.30
CA LYS A 35 -6.18 10.66 -2.26
C LYS A 35 -5.89 10.18 -3.68
N GLY A 36 -6.70 10.66 -4.62
CA GLY A 36 -6.59 10.33 -6.04
C GLY A 36 -7.29 9.01 -6.36
N ALA A 37 -6.77 8.32 -7.38
CA ALA A 37 -7.25 7.03 -7.83
C ALA A 37 -6.11 6.00 -7.83
N GLY A 38 -6.46 4.73 -7.81
CA GLY A 38 -5.49 3.65 -7.86
C GLY A 38 -6.15 2.32 -7.53
N ASN A 39 -5.92 1.33 -8.37
CA ASN A 39 -6.34 -0.03 -8.16
C ASN A 39 -5.11 -0.87 -7.83
N PHE A 40 -5.14 -1.54 -6.68
CA PHE A 40 -4.06 -2.43 -6.25
C PHE A 40 -4.31 -3.82 -6.82
N VAL A 41 -3.28 -4.43 -7.43
CA VAL A 41 -3.36 -5.82 -7.91
C VAL A 41 -3.63 -6.77 -6.75
N ASP A 42 -2.92 -6.58 -5.65
CA ASP A 42 -3.19 -7.23 -4.37
C ASP A 42 -3.09 -6.21 -3.23
N ALA A 43 -4.22 -5.77 -2.69
CA ALA A 43 -4.21 -4.80 -1.60
C ALA A 43 -3.64 -5.36 -0.30
N ASN A 44 -3.54 -6.68 -0.12
CA ASN A 44 -3.01 -7.33 1.06
C ASN A 44 -1.52 -7.66 0.97
N ASP A 45 -0.91 -7.51 -0.22
CA ASP A 45 0.54 -7.62 -0.38
C ASP A 45 1.24 -6.29 -0.03
N PRO A 46 2.19 -6.26 0.92
CA PRO A 46 3.00 -5.06 1.17
C PRO A 46 3.77 -4.60 -0.08
N ASN A 47 4.07 -5.49 -1.04
CA ASN A 47 4.71 -5.15 -2.30
C ASN A 47 3.73 -5.36 -3.46
N THR A 48 2.87 -4.37 -3.67
CA THR A 48 1.80 -4.46 -4.66
C THR A 48 1.99 -3.46 -5.79
N GLU A 49 1.45 -3.82 -6.94
CA GLU A 49 1.37 -2.95 -8.09
C GLU A 49 0.09 -2.11 -8.02
N VAL A 50 0.22 -0.80 -8.24
CA VAL A 50 -0.91 0.12 -8.37
C VAL A 50 -1.06 0.58 -9.81
N GLN A 51 -2.28 0.44 -10.33
CA GLN A 51 -2.66 0.78 -11.69
C GLN A 51 -3.84 1.78 -11.71
N GLY A 52 -4.03 2.48 -12.84
CA GLY A 52 -5.18 3.38 -13.00
C GLY A 52 -5.14 4.58 -12.06
N MET A 53 -3.95 5.13 -11.84
CA MET A 53 -3.77 6.33 -11.02
C MET A 53 -4.15 7.57 -11.83
N ASP A 54 -4.74 8.56 -11.15
CA ASP A 54 -5.06 9.84 -11.79
C ASP A 54 -3.81 10.67 -12.02
N PHE A 55 -3.85 11.58 -12.99
CA PHE A 55 -2.79 12.56 -13.18
C PHE A 55 -2.73 13.51 -11.97
N GLY A 56 -1.55 13.61 -11.35
CA GLY A 56 -1.30 14.48 -10.21
C GLY A 56 -0.86 13.70 -8.96
N GLU A 57 -1.12 14.29 -7.80
CA GLU A 57 -0.73 13.71 -6.51
C GLU A 57 -1.71 12.61 -6.09
N ASN A 58 -1.22 11.37 -6.04
CA ASN A 58 -1.93 10.24 -5.46
C ASN A 58 -1.28 9.81 -4.14
N ILE A 59 -2.08 9.58 -3.11
CA ILE A 59 -1.60 9.21 -1.78
C ILE A 59 -2.20 7.86 -1.40
N TYR A 60 -1.33 6.89 -1.15
CA TYR A 60 -1.68 5.54 -0.72
C TYR A 60 -1.17 5.29 0.69
N ARG A 61 -1.92 4.52 1.48
CA ARG A 61 -1.59 4.21 2.86
C ARG A 61 -1.59 2.71 3.12
N TRP A 62 -0.47 2.22 3.63
CA TRP A 62 -0.33 0.88 4.20
C TRP A 62 -0.79 0.88 5.65
N THR A 63 -1.80 0.07 5.96
CA THR A 63 -2.32 -0.09 7.32
C THR A 63 -2.05 -1.51 7.78
N ILE A 64 -1.44 -1.67 8.95
CA ILE A 64 -1.24 -2.99 9.58
C ILE A 64 -2.08 -3.01 10.84
N ASN A 65 -3.09 -3.88 10.85
CA ASN A 65 -3.90 -4.16 12.01
C ASN A 65 -3.33 -5.37 12.73
N ASN A 66 -2.95 -5.15 13.98
CA ASN A 66 -2.61 -6.24 14.89
C ASN A 66 -3.90 -6.62 15.63
N ASN A 67 -4.45 -7.79 15.29
CA ASN A 67 -5.65 -8.33 15.94
C ASN A 67 -5.41 -8.78 17.39
N ASN A 68 -4.17 -8.69 17.89
CA ASN A 68 -3.78 -9.09 19.23
C ASN A 68 -3.69 -7.92 20.22
N LYS A 69 -4.45 -6.85 19.99
CA LYS A 69 -4.63 -5.75 20.94
C LYS A 69 -5.70 -6.14 21.97
N CYS A 70 -5.28 -6.92 22.95
CA CYS A 70 -5.83 -6.82 24.31
C CYS A 70 -5.08 -5.71 25.05
#